data_AF-A0A957WGE8-F1
#
_entry.id   AF-A0A957WGE8-F1
#
_cell.length_a   1.000
_cell.length_b   1.000
_cell.length_c   1.000
_cell.angle_alpha   90.00
_cell.angle_beta   90.00
_cell.angle_gamma   90.00
#
_symmetry.space_group_name_H-M   'P 1'
#
loop_
_entity.id
_entity.type
_entity.pdbx_description
1 polymer ?
#
loop_
_entity_poly.entity_id
_entity_poly.type
_entity_poly.pdbx_seq_one_letter_code
_entity_poly.pdbx_strand_id
1 'polypeptide(L)'
;AANAPPGAPARCTDGCPHADTCPYDALLYLTKHRRWLDYIYNDAAAASTDEIRAWLAAGPWSRCVYHCDNTAVDHQVVSMRFDGGATATFTMTAFGWGRDIEIFGTQARLWGGESCLKHSGADIIVETHATGDRIRFNLSHDSSGHGGGDSGLINALYTELTKGSSTLLRSSVSVSVASHVMAFAAETARQSGQTVNLTDFYNGHSAG
;
A
#
# COMPACT_ATOMS: atom_id res chain seq x y z
N ALA A 1 -9.35 8.44 20.97
CA ALA A 1 -9.31 9.52 21.98
C ALA A 1 -8.16 9.41 22.98
N ALA A 2 -7.77 8.21 23.48
CA ALA A 2 -6.75 8.10 24.54
C ALA A 2 -5.38 8.74 24.21
N ASN A 3 -5.01 8.78 22.92
CA ASN A 3 -3.76 9.40 22.44
C ASN A 3 -3.96 10.82 21.87
N ALA A 4 -5.15 11.41 22.00
CA ALA A 4 -5.41 12.75 21.49
C ALA A 4 -4.60 13.79 22.30
N PRO A 5 -3.87 14.70 21.64
CA PRO A 5 -3.23 15.81 22.33
C PRO A 5 -4.26 16.64 23.13
N PRO A 6 -3.92 17.13 24.33
CA PRO A 6 -4.83 17.95 25.12
C PRO A 6 -5.36 19.15 24.32
N GLY A 7 -6.68 19.34 24.31
CA GLY A 7 -7.31 20.44 23.57
C GLY A 7 -7.44 20.22 22.05
N ALA A 8 -7.09 19.04 21.51
CA ALA A 8 -7.36 18.72 20.11
C ALA A 8 -8.88 18.62 19.86
N PRO A 9 -9.46 19.45 18.97
CA PRO A 9 -10.88 19.44 18.65
C PRO A 9 -11.27 18.18 17.86
N ALA A 10 -12.58 17.92 17.77
CA ALA A 10 -13.10 16.81 16.97
C ALA A 10 -12.78 16.96 15.47
N ARG A 11 -12.63 18.20 14.98
CA ARG A 11 -12.25 18.50 13.59
C ARG A 11 -11.12 19.50 13.53
N CYS A 12 -10.18 19.27 12.62
CA CYS A 12 -9.03 20.14 12.36
C CYS A 12 -9.44 21.57 11.95
N THR A 13 -10.62 21.73 11.35
CA THR A 13 -11.18 23.04 10.96
C THR A 13 -11.63 23.90 12.13
N ASP A 14 -11.75 23.34 13.33
CA ASP A 14 -12.36 24.00 14.49
C ASP A 14 -11.31 24.72 15.37
N GLY A 15 -10.14 25.03 14.81
CA GLY A 15 -9.09 25.80 15.49
C GLY A 15 -8.25 24.94 16.45
N CYS A 16 -7.56 23.93 15.92
CA CYS A 16 -6.68 23.07 16.72
C CYS A 16 -5.44 23.85 17.21
N PRO A 17 -5.14 23.91 18.51
CA PRO A 17 -3.95 24.60 19.03
C PRO A 17 -2.62 23.93 18.63
N HIS A 18 -2.68 22.71 18.08
CA HIS A 18 -1.51 21.94 17.64
C HIS A 18 -1.30 21.98 16.12
N ALA A 19 -2.11 22.74 15.36
CA ALA A 19 -2.12 22.74 13.90
C ALA A 19 -0.73 22.93 13.28
N ASP A 20 0.07 23.85 13.81
CA ASP A 20 1.39 24.20 13.27
C ASP A 20 2.41 23.06 13.27
N THR A 21 2.25 22.09 14.18
CA THR A 21 3.19 20.95 14.34
C THR A 21 2.56 19.60 14.01
N CYS A 22 1.24 19.54 13.85
CA CYS A 22 0.53 18.30 13.59
C CYS A 22 0.74 17.85 12.12
N PRO A 23 1.33 16.66 11.88
CA PRO A 23 1.46 16.14 10.52
C PRO A 23 0.11 15.69 9.93
N TYR A 24 -0.91 15.51 10.77
CA TYR A 24 -2.24 15.02 10.41
C TYR A 24 -3.31 16.12 10.30
N ASP A 25 -2.92 17.40 10.35
CA ASP A 25 -3.87 18.50 10.20
C ASP A 25 -4.49 18.50 8.79
N ALA A 26 -5.81 18.46 8.69
CA ALA A 26 -6.51 18.47 7.41
C ALA A 26 -6.34 19.81 6.66
N LEU A 27 -6.05 20.91 7.36
CA LEU A 27 -5.82 22.21 6.71
C LEU A 27 -4.54 22.24 5.88
N LEU A 28 -3.69 21.23 5.98
CA LEU A 28 -2.52 21.06 5.12
C LEU A 28 -2.90 20.88 3.64
N TYR A 29 -4.13 20.45 3.34
CA TYR A 29 -4.68 20.42 1.97
C TYR A 29 -4.88 21.81 1.36
N LEU A 30 -4.94 22.87 2.18
CA LEU A 30 -4.97 24.25 1.69
C LEU A 30 -3.60 24.71 1.17
N THR A 31 -2.52 24.01 1.57
CA THR A 31 -1.13 24.41 1.31
C THR A 31 -0.29 23.23 0.82
N LYS A 32 0.52 22.61 1.70
CA LYS A 32 1.56 21.62 1.38
C LYS A 32 1.03 20.31 0.79
N HIS A 33 -0.24 20.00 1.00
CA HIS A 33 -0.90 18.79 0.50
C HIS A 33 -1.94 19.07 -0.57
N ARG A 34 -1.99 20.30 -1.11
CA ARG A 34 -2.97 20.70 -2.13
C ARG A 34 -2.96 19.80 -3.36
N ARG A 35 -1.78 19.35 -3.81
CA ARG A 35 -1.65 18.41 -4.95
C ARG A 35 -2.40 17.08 -4.78
N TRP A 36 -2.70 16.69 -3.54
CA TRP A 36 -3.39 15.43 -3.27
C TRP A 36 -4.91 15.56 -3.35
N LEU A 37 -5.44 16.79 -3.47
CA LEU A 37 -6.87 17.02 -3.62
C LEU A 37 -7.42 16.48 -4.94
N ASP A 38 -6.58 16.42 -5.98
CA ASP A 38 -6.97 15.91 -7.32
C ASP A 38 -7.56 14.48 -7.27
N TYR A 39 -7.28 13.71 -6.22
CA TYR A 39 -7.76 12.35 -6.03
C TYR A 39 -9.08 12.24 -5.26
N ILE A 40 -9.49 13.30 -4.54
CA ILE A 40 -10.58 13.23 -3.55
C ILE A 40 -11.56 14.40 -3.63
N TYR A 41 -11.25 15.41 -4.45
CA TYR A 41 -12.02 16.62 -4.61
C TYR A 41 -12.11 17.00 -6.09
N ASN A 42 -13.34 17.06 -6.62
CA ASN A 42 -13.59 17.42 -8.00
C ASN A 42 -13.17 18.86 -8.28
N ASP A 43 -12.52 19.11 -9.41
CA ASP A 43 -12.07 20.44 -9.84
C ASP A 43 -11.14 21.15 -8.81
N ALA A 44 -10.33 20.37 -8.08
CA ALA A 44 -9.38 20.87 -7.07
C ALA A 44 -8.44 21.98 -7.58
N ALA A 45 -8.05 21.91 -8.85
CA ALA A 45 -7.23 22.92 -9.49
C ALA A 45 -7.91 24.30 -9.60
N ALA A 46 -9.24 24.34 -9.75
CA ALA A 46 -10.02 25.56 -9.90
C ALA A 46 -10.57 26.11 -8.58
N ALA A 47 -10.69 25.27 -7.54
CA ALA A 47 -11.29 25.67 -6.28
C ALA A 47 -10.41 26.65 -5.47
N SER A 48 -11.04 27.67 -4.91
CA SER A 48 -10.41 28.60 -3.97
C SER A 48 -10.10 27.93 -2.62
N THR A 49 -9.23 28.57 -1.83
CA THR A 49 -8.92 28.11 -0.46
C THR A 49 -10.15 28.07 0.44
N ASP A 50 -11.08 29.02 0.28
CA ASP A 50 -12.30 29.09 1.08
C ASP A 50 -13.29 27.97 0.72
N GLU A 51 -13.42 27.65 -0.57
CA GLU A 51 -14.23 26.51 -1.02
C GLU A 51 -13.69 25.18 -0.48
N ILE A 52 -12.37 24.96 -0.57
CA ILE A 52 -11.74 23.74 -0.03
C ILE A 52 -11.92 23.69 1.49
N ARG A 53 -11.75 24.81 2.20
CA ARG A 53 -11.93 24.87 3.66
C ARG A 53 -13.37 24.54 4.06
N ALA A 54 -14.35 25.09 3.35
CA ALA A 54 -15.77 24.80 3.58
C ALA A 54 -16.07 23.31 3.32
N TRP A 55 -15.53 22.75 2.24
CA TRP A 55 -15.67 21.32 1.93
C TRP A 55 -15.04 20.43 2.99
N LEU A 56 -13.82 20.74 3.46
CA LEU A 56 -13.17 20.01 4.55
C LEU A 56 -14.05 20.03 5.80
N ALA A 57 -14.57 21.20 6.19
CA ALA A 57 -15.39 21.38 7.38
C ALA A 57 -16.71 20.57 7.30
N ALA A 58 -17.36 20.56 6.14
CA ALA A 58 -18.59 19.82 5.90
C ALA A 58 -18.36 18.30 5.78
N GLY A 59 -17.21 17.89 5.22
CA GLY A 59 -16.89 16.51 4.91
C GLY A 59 -16.28 15.70 6.05
N PRO A 60 -16.04 14.40 5.83
CA PRO A 60 -15.33 13.55 6.79
C PRO A 60 -13.84 13.87 6.88
N TRP A 61 -13.29 14.59 5.90
CA TRP A 61 -11.86 14.85 5.74
C TRP A 61 -11.26 15.80 6.79
N SER A 62 -12.08 16.59 7.51
CA SER A 62 -11.60 17.41 8.63
C SER A 62 -11.60 16.70 9.97
N ARG A 63 -12.15 15.48 10.10
CA ARG A 63 -12.17 14.76 11.39
C ARG A 63 -10.74 14.57 11.90
N CYS A 64 -10.50 14.93 13.16
CA CYS A 64 -9.20 14.74 13.78
C CYS A 64 -8.88 13.24 13.86
N VAL A 65 -7.70 12.84 13.39
CA VAL A 65 -7.28 11.42 13.36
C VAL A 65 -7.41 10.72 14.72
N TYR A 66 -7.21 11.44 15.84
CA TYR A 66 -7.31 10.89 17.19
C TYR A 66 -8.76 10.71 17.70
N HIS A 67 -9.72 11.34 17.01
CA HIS A 67 -11.15 11.26 17.26
C HIS A 67 -11.91 10.57 16.11
N CYS A 68 -11.17 9.97 15.17
CA CYS A 68 -11.72 9.09 14.15
C CYS A 68 -11.95 7.69 14.72
N ASP A 69 -12.88 6.98 14.08
CA ASP A 69 -13.19 5.55 14.27
C ASP A 69 -12.38 4.66 13.32
N ASN A 70 -11.25 5.16 12.83
CA ASN A 70 -10.39 4.41 11.93
C ASN A 70 -9.74 3.24 12.66
N THR A 71 -10.01 2.03 12.20
CA THR A 71 -9.46 0.79 12.75
C THR A 71 -8.36 0.19 11.88
N ALA A 72 -7.95 0.88 10.81
CA ALA A 72 -6.82 0.45 9.98
C ALA A 72 -5.53 0.46 10.81
N VAL A 73 -4.75 -0.60 10.66
CA VAL A 73 -3.42 -0.71 11.28
C VAL A 73 -2.44 0.24 10.59
N ASP A 74 -1.60 0.90 11.39
CA ASP A 74 -0.49 1.72 10.90
C ASP A 74 0.76 0.87 10.65
N HIS A 75 0.86 -0.32 11.25
CA HIS A 75 1.89 -1.32 10.96
C HIS A 75 1.36 -2.73 11.20
N GLN A 76 1.78 -3.68 10.36
CA GLN A 76 1.45 -5.10 10.51
C GLN A 76 2.58 -5.96 9.96
N VAL A 77 2.91 -7.02 10.69
CA VAL A 77 3.80 -8.08 10.22
C VAL A 77 2.97 -9.36 10.14
N VAL A 78 2.96 -9.98 8.96
CA VAL A 78 2.26 -11.24 8.70
C VAL A 78 3.30 -12.29 8.36
N SER A 79 3.34 -13.38 9.14
CA SER A 79 4.15 -14.57 8.83
C SER A 79 3.26 -15.63 8.20
N MET A 80 3.71 -16.17 7.08
CA MET A 80 2.98 -17.13 6.26
C MET A 80 3.82 -18.37 6.01
N ARG A 81 3.16 -19.53 6.03
CA ARG A 81 3.72 -20.80 5.55
C ARG A 81 2.86 -21.28 4.39
N PHE A 82 3.50 -21.54 3.27
CA PHE A 82 2.87 -22.06 2.06
C PHE A 82 3.01 -23.58 1.99
N ASP A 83 2.16 -24.19 1.17
CA ASP A 83 2.35 -25.58 0.76
C ASP A 83 3.72 -25.75 0.10
N GLY A 84 4.37 -26.89 0.36
CA GLY A 84 5.76 -27.13 -0.05
C GLY A 84 6.81 -26.52 0.88
N GLY A 85 6.41 -25.89 1.99
CA GLY A 85 7.31 -25.49 3.08
C GLY A 85 7.98 -24.14 2.90
N ALA A 86 7.72 -23.42 1.81
CA ALA A 86 8.15 -22.04 1.67
C ALA A 86 7.51 -21.17 2.78
N THR A 87 8.26 -20.19 3.27
CA THR A 87 7.78 -19.23 4.27
C THR A 87 7.97 -17.82 3.75
N ALA A 88 7.11 -16.91 4.20
CA ALA A 88 7.23 -15.50 3.90
C ALA A 88 6.88 -14.66 5.13
N THR A 89 7.50 -13.48 5.21
CA THR A 89 7.09 -12.40 6.10
C THR A 89 6.73 -11.19 5.26
N PHE A 90 5.53 -10.67 5.46
CA PHE A 90 5.07 -9.44 4.82
C PHE A 90 4.94 -8.36 5.89
N THR A 91 5.69 -7.27 5.72
CA THR A 91 5.67 -6.13 6.63
C THR A 91 5.10 -4.92 5.91
N MET A 92 4.08 -4.32 6.50
CA MET A 92 3.46 -3.09 6.03
C MET A 92 3.58 -2.02 7.11
N THR A 93 3.85 -0.78 6.71
CA THR A 93 3.79 0.39 7.60
C THR A 93 3.31 1.62 6.85
N ALA A 94 2.46 2.41 7.49
CA ALA A 94 1.99 3.72 7.01
C ALA A 94 3.08 4.80 7.10
N PHE A 95 4.20 4.52 7.77
CA PHE A 95 5.29 5.48 8.03
C PHE A 95 6.52 5.23 7.16
N GLY A 96 6.38 4.44 6.09
CA GLY A 96 7.41 4.16 5.10
C GLY A 96 6.92 4.48 3.69
N TRP A 97 7.81 4.30 2.71
CA TRP A 97 7.49 4.44 1.30
C TRP A 97 8.28 3.41 0.50
N GLY A 98 7.77 3.08 -0.69
CA GLY A 98 8.37 2.08 -1.56
C GLY A 98 7.90 0.66 -1.28
N ARG A 99 8.38 -0.27 -2.10
CA ARG A 99 8.16 -1.70 -1.98
C ARG A 99 9.49 -2.40 -2.18
N ASP A 100 9.74 -3.39 -1.34
CA ASP A 100 10.95 -4.21 -1.38
C ASP A 100 10.57 -5.68 -1.36
N ILE A 101 11.39 -6.50 -2.01
CA ILE A 101 11.24 -7.94 -2.04
C ILE A 101 12.61 -8.61 -1.88
N GLU A 102 12.66 -9.62 -1.04
CA GLU A 102 13.78 -10.55 -0.96
C GLU A 102 13.26 -11.98 -1.10
N ILE A 103 13.93 -12.76 -1.95
CA ILE A 103 13.63 -14.18 -2.15
C ILE A 103 14.90 -14.97 -1.93
N PHE A 104 14.83 -15.97 -1.06
CA PHE A 104 15.95 -16.83 -0.70
C PHE A 104 15.74 -18.22 -1.31
N GLY A 105 16.56 -18.55 -2.29
CA GLY A 105 16.67 -19.89 -2.84
C GLY A 105 17.85 -20.65 -2.25
N THR A 106 17.92 -21.94 -2.56
CA THR A 106 19.03 -22.81 -2.14
C THR A 106 20.37 -22.48 -2.81
N GLN A 107 20.34 -21.76 -3.94
CA GLN A 107 21.54 -21.44 -4.73
C GLN A 107 21.83 -19.95 -4.85
N ALA A 108 20.84 -19.09 -4.62
CA ALA A 108 20.97 -17.66 -4.77
C ALA A 108 19.95 -16.90 -3.91
N ARG A 109 20.22 -15.62 -3.68
CA ARG A 109 19.28 -14.63 -3.15
C ARG A 109 18.91 -13.65 -4.26
N LEU A 110 17.63 -13.31 -4.37
CA LEU A 110 17.15 -12.14 -5.10
C LEU A 110 16.81 -11.05 -4.10
N TRP A 111 17.26 -9.82 -4.37
CA TRP A 111 16.86 -8.61 -3.66
C TRP A 111 16.44 -7.57 -4.70
N GLY A 112 15.28 -6.95 -4.51
CA GLY A 112 14.79 -5.92 -5.43
C GLY A 112 13.86 -4.93 -4.74
N GLY A 113 13.60 -3.83 -5.43
CA GLY A 113 12.74 -2.75 -4.95
C GLY A 113 13.47 -1.46 -4.64
N GLU A 114 12.78 -0.54 -3.97
CA GLU A 114 13.25 0.82 -3.73
C GLU A 114 14.56 0.86 -2.93
N SER A 115 14.66 0.04 -1.89
CA SER A 115 15.88 -0.08 -1.10
C SER A 115 17.02 -0.67 -1.91
N CYS A 116 16.76 -1.66 -2.78
CA CYS A 116 17.77 -2.23 -3.65
C CYS A 116 18.34 -1.16 -4.59
N LEU A 117 17.47 -0.41 -5.27
CA LEU A 117 17.87 0.66 -6.16
C LEU A 117 18.68 1.73 -5.44
N LYS A 118 18.18 2.21 -4.30
CA LYS A 118 18.82 3.27 -3.52
C LYS A 118 20.22 2.90 -3.01
N HIS A 119 20.41 1.66 -2.56
CA HIS A 119 21.68 1.26 -1.93
C HIS A 119 22.66 0.60 -2.91
N SER A 120 22.19 0.07 -4.03
CA SER A 120 23.03 -0.68 -4.96
C SER A 120 23.16 -0.06 -6.35
N GLY A 121 22.26 0.86 -6.71
CA GLY A 121 22.15 1.42 -8.06
C GLY A 121 21.52 0.49 -9.09
N ALA A 122 20.89 -0.62 -8.66
CA ALA A 122 20.17 -1.54 -9.54
C ALA A 122 18.79 -1.89 -8.95
N ASP A 123 17.80 -2.08 -9.81
CA ASP A 123 16.41 -2.38 -9.39
C ASP A 123 16.28 -3.78 -8.78
N ILE A 124 17.02 -4.74 -9.33
CA ILE A 124 17.06 -6.13 -8.87
C ILE A 124 18.50 -6.63 -8.90
N ILE A 125 18.92 -7.32 -7.85
CA ILE A 125 20.17 -8.06 -7.75
C ILE A 125 19.86 -9.52 -7.48
N VAL A 126 20.47 -10.41 -8.26
CA VAL A 126 20.55 -11.84 -7.96
C VAL A 126 21.99 -12.17 -7.60
N GLU A 127 22.20 -12.69 -6.40
CA GLU A 127 23.51 -13.01 -5.84
C GLU A 127 23.61 -14.52 -5.59
N THR A 128 24.60 -15.16 -6.21
CA THR A 128 24.81 -16.62 -6.13
C THR A 128 25.58 -16.97 -4.86
N HIS A 129 25.11 -17.95 -4.09
CA HIS A 129 25.73 -18.30 -2.79
C HIS A 129 27.14 -18.87 -2.93
N ALA A 130 27.38 -19.66 -3.98
CA ALA A 130 28.64 -20.39 -4.16
C ALA A 130 29.84 -19.47 -4.47
N THR A 131 29.61 -18.38 -5.21
CA THR A 131 30.67 -17.49 -5.73
C THR A 131 30.55 -16.05 -5.23
N GLY A 132 29.36 -15.62 -4.79
CA GLY A 132 29.05 -14.22 -4.55
C GLY A 132 28.82 -13.41 -5.83
N ASP A 133 28.76 -14.06 -7.00
CA ASP A 133 28.53 -13.37 -8.27
C ASP A 133 27.16 -12.70 -8.28
N ARG A 134 27.13 -11.46 -8.77
CA ARG A 134 25.93 -10.61 -8.80
C ARG A 134 25.52 -10.30 -10.23
N ILE A 135 24.29 -10.67 -10.56
CA ILE A 135 23.59 -10.23 -11.77
C ILE A 135 22.72 -9.04 -11.38
N ARG A 136 22.83 -7.93 -12.11
CA ARG A 136 22.08 -6.69 -11.88
C ARG A 136 21.09 -6.48 -13.01
N PHE A 137 19.85 -6.16 -12.67
CA PHE A 137 18.82 -5.78 -13.61
C PHE A 137 18.37 -4.35 -13.34
N ASN A 138 18.35 -3.55 -14.40
CA ASN A 138 17.82 -2.18 -14.38
C ASN A 138 16.54 -2.17 -15.22
N LEU A 139 15.45 -1.71 -14.62
CA LEU A 139 14.14 -1.66 -15.23
C LEU A 139 13.92 -0.27 -15.84
N SER A 140 13.07 -0.22 -16.87
CA SER A 140 12.58 1.06 -17.38
C SER A 140 11.47 1.56 -16.48
N HIS A 141 11.63 2.78 -15.99
CA HIS A 141 10.62 3.48 -15.19
C HIS A 141 9.98 4.57 -16.07
N ASP A 142 8.66 4.67 -16.05
CA ASP A 142 8.00 5.86 -16.57
C ASP A 142 7.96 6.96 -15.51
N SER A 143 7.56 8.18 -15.89
CA SER A 143 7.41 9.30 -14.97
C SER A 143 6.13 9.24 -14.14
N SER A 144 5.37 8.14 -14.20
CA SER A 144 4.19 7.97 -13.35
C SER A 144 4.62 7.72 -11.90
N GLY A 145 3.77 8.06 -10.94
CA GLY A 145 4.02 7.74 -9.52
C GLY A 145 4.08 6.22 -9.23
N HIS A 146 3.83 5.38 -10.23
CA HIS A 146 3.68 3.93 -10.11
C HIS A 146 4.79 3.16 -10.86
N GLY A 147 5.80 3.85 -11.40
CA GLY A 147 7.00 3.23 -11.98
C GLY A 147 6.73 2.31 -13.18
N GLY A 148 5.72 2.63 -14.00
CA GLY A 148 5.33 1.84 -15.17
C GLY A 148 4.34 0.70 -14.91
N GLY A 149 3.99 0.42 -13.65
CA GLY A 149 3.08 -0.67 -13.29
C GLY A 149 1.70 -0.53 -13.94
N ASP A 150 1.09 0.65 -13.83
CA ASP A 150 -0.24 0.92 -14.37
C ASP A 150 -0.26 0.79 -15.90
N SER A 151 0.72 1.41 -16.58
CA SER A 151 0.91 1.30 -18.03
C SER A 151 1.06 -0.15 -18.49
N GLY A 152 1.82 -0.96 -17.73
CA GLY A 152 2.01 -2.39 -17.99
C GLY A 152 0.70 -3.19 -17.86
N LEU A 153 -0.09 -2.93 -16.81
CA LEU A 153 -1.39 -3.58 -16.60
C LEU A 153 -2.38 -3.24 -17.71
N ILE A 154 -2.49 -1.96 -18.10
CA ILE A 154 -3.36 -1.52 -19.19
C ILE A 154 -2.93 -2.15 -20.52
N ASN A 155 -1.64 -2.21 -20.81
CA ASN A 155 -1.13 -2.85 -22.02
C ASN A 155 -1.42 -4.36 -22.05
N ALA A 156 -1.32 -5.05 -20.92
CA ALA A 156 -1.66 -6.47 -20.81
C ALA A 156 -3.15 -6.71 -21.10
N LEU A 157 -4.03 -5.90 -20.50
CA LEU A 157 -5.47 -5.95 -20.75
C LEU A 157 -5.81 -5.65 -22.21
N TYR A 158 -5.25 -4.57 -22.77
CA TYR A 158 -5.45 -4.20 -24.18
C TYR A 158 -5.02 -5.31 -25.13
N THR A 159 -3.88 -5.95 -24.85
CA THR A 159 -3.35 -7.06 -25.67
C THR A 159 -4.28 -8.27 -25.66
N GLU A 160 -4.87 -8.61 -24.51
CA GLU A 160 -5.87 -9.68 -24.45
C GLU A 160 -7.11 -9.31 -25.26
N LEU A 161 -7.70 -8.14 -25.03
CA LEU A 161 -8.96 -7.74 -25.66
C LEU A 161 -8.85 -7.57 -27.18
N THR A 162 -7.69 -7.13 -27.68
CA THR A 162 -7.53 -6.83 -29.12
C THR A 162 -6.82 -7.92 -29.90
N LYS A 163 -5.98 -8.75 -29.26
CA LYS A 163 -5.19 -9.79 -29.94
C LYS A 163 -5.52 -11.20 -29.46
N GLY A 164 -6.40 -11.36 -28.48
CA GLY A 164 -6.77 -12.67 -27.92
C GLY A 164 -5.62 -13.39 -27.20
N SER A 165 -4.60 -12.66 -26.75
CA SER A 165 -3.41 -13.23 -26.10
C SER A 165 -3.33 -12.85 -24.63
N SER A 166 -3.43 -13.85 -23.74
CA SER A 166 -3.34 -13.68 -22.29
C SER A 166 -1.92 -13.82 -21.72
N THR A 167 -0.91 -13.92 -22.58
CA THR A 167 0.50 -14.16 -22.17
C THR A 167 1.06 -13.11 -21.21
N LEU A 168 0.58 -11.86 -21.29
CA LEU A 168 1.00 -10.77 -20.41
C LEU A 168 0.13 -10.65 -19.15
N LEU A 169 -1.03 -11.31 -19.10
CA LEU A 169 -1.94 -11.25 -17.97
C LEU A 169 -1.50 -12.21 -16.87
N ARG A 170 -0.96 -11.63 -15.81
CA ARG A 170 -0.53 -12.36 -14.61
C ARG A 170 -1.54 -12.32 -13.47
N SER A 171 -2.54 -11.44 -13.56
CA SER A 171 -3.51 -11.16 -12.50
C SER A 171 -4.92 -11.61 -12.91
N SER A 172 -5.13 -12.91 -13.10
CA SER A 172 -6.48 -13.44 -13.31
C SER A 172 -7.36 -13.18 -12.08
N VAL A 173 -8.69 -13.31 -12.24
CA VAL A 173 -9.63 -13.23 -11.12
C VAL A 173 -9.27 -14.25 -10.03
N SER A 174 -8.96 -15.50 -10.41
CA SER A 174 -8.61 -16.54 -9.44
C SER A 174 -7.34 -16.22 -8.63
N VAL A 175 -6.30 -15.67 -9.27
CA VAL A 175 -5.07 -15.23 -8.60
C VAL A 175 -5.35 -14.05 -7.68
N SER A 176 -6.18 -13.11 -8.14
CA SER A 176 -6.53 -11.92 -7.36
C SER A 176 -7.38 -12.29 -6.14
N VAL A 177 -8.31 -13.24 -6.26
CA VAL A 177 -9.10 -13.73 -5.13
C VAL A 177 -8.20 -14.32 -4.04
N ALA A 178 -7.17 -15.10 -4.41
CA ALA A 178 -6.26 -15.70 -3.44
C ALA A 178 -5.57 -14.64 -2.55
N SER A 179 -5.10 -13.53 -3.11
CA SER A 179 -4.47 -12.45 -2.33
C SER A 179 -5.46 -11.73 -1.41
N HIS A 180 -6.73 -11.59 -1.81
CA HIS A 180 -7.77 -11.01 -0.96
C HIS A 180 -8.12 -11.95 0.20
N VAL A 181 -8.23 -13.26 -0.06
CA VAL A 181 -8.45 -14.26 0.98
C VAL A 181 -7.33 -14.22 2.02
N MET A 182 -6.08 -14.12 1.57
CA MET A 182 -4.93 -13.93 2.46
C MET A 182 -5.04 -12.67 3.31
N ALA A 183 -5.48 -11.54 2.74
CA ALA A 183 -5.65 -10.29 3.48
C ALA A 183 -6.72 -10.41 4.58
N PHE A 184 -7.87 -11.01 4.27
CA PHE A 184 -8.94 -11.24 5.26
C PHE A 184 -8.54 -12.24 6.35
N ALA A 185 -7.81 -13.29 5.97
CA ALA A 185 -7.27 -14.25 6.93
C ALA A 185 -6.22 -13.59 7.85
N ALA A 186 -5.38 -12.70 7.32
CA ALA A 186 -4.42 -11.94 8.13
C ALA A 186 -5.11 -11.00 9.13
N GLU A 187 -6.22 -10.37 8.74
CA GLU A 187 -7.04 -9.56 9.65
C GLU A 187 -7.71 -10.42 10.73
N THR A 188 -8.25 -11.59 10.35
CA THR A 188 -8.83 -12.55 11.30
C THR A 188 -7.78 -13.04 12.30
N ALA A 189 -6.57 -13.33 11.83
CA ALA A 189 -5.43 -13.71 12.67
C ALA A 189 -5.05 -12.58 13.64
N ARG A 190 -5.04 -11.33 13.17
CA ARG A 190 -4.75 -10.15 14.00
C ARG A 190 -5.77 -9.96 15.12
N GLN A 191 -7.07 -10.11 14.82
CA GLN A 191 -8.14 -9.92 15.80
C GLN A 191 -8.20 -11.06 16.83
N SER A 192 -7.94 -12.29 16.39
CA SER A 192 -8.01 -13.48 17.26
C SER A 192 -6.70 -13.77 18.02
N GLY A 193 -5.57 -13.27 17.54
CA GLY A 193 -4.24 -13.65 18.03
C GLY A 193 -3.84 -15.08 17.67
N GLN A 194 -4.49 -15.69 16.68
CA GLN A 194 -4.30 -17.09 16.30
C GLN A 194 -3.84 -17.24 14.86
N THR A 195 -3.16 -18.35 14.56
CA THR A 195 -2.85 -18.74 13.18
C THR A 195 -4.13 -19.18 12.46
N VAL A 196 -4.33 -18.69 11.24
CA VAL A 196 -5.47 -19.04 10.39
C VAL A 196 -5.01 -19.97 9.27
N ASN A 197 -5.69 -21.11 9.10
CA ASN A 197 -5.52 -21.96 7.92
C ASN A 197 -6.30 -21.37 6.74
N LEU A 198 -5.61 -21.07 5.63
CA LEU A 198 -6.23 -20.42 4.47
C LEU A 198 -7.28 -21.28 3.76
N THR A 199 -7.07 -22.59 3.68
CA THR A 199 -8.03 -23.51 3.04
C THR A 199 -9.32 -23.57 3.85
N ASP A 200 -9.22 -23.74 5.16
CA ASP A 200 -10.38 -23.76 6.05
C ASP A 200 -11.11 -22.43 6.05
N PHE A 201 -10.35 -21.32 6.09
CA PHE A 201 -10.90 -19.96 6.01
C PHE A 201 -11.65 -19.73 4.70
N TYR A 202 -11.07 -20.11 3.56
CA TYR A 202 -11.71 -19.98 2.26
C TYR A 202 -13.00 -20.81 2.18
N ASN A 203 -12.93 -22.10 2.54
CA ASN A 203 -14.08 -23.00 2.45
C ASN A 203 -15.24 -22.58 3.37
N GLY A 204 -14.93 -22.06 4.56
CA GLY A 204 -15.94 -21.54 5.50
C GLY A 204 -16.70 -20.30 5.01
N HIS A 205 -16.13 -19.53 4.08
CA HIS A 205 -16.74 -18.31 3.53
C HIS A 205 -17.24 -18.47 2.09
N SER A 206 -16.85 -19.54 1.39
CA SER A 206 -17.28 -19.85 0.01
C SER A 206 -18.65 -20.52 -0.06
N ALA A 207 -19.19 -21.01 1.07
CA ALA A 207 -20.42 -21.79 1.12
C ALA A 207 -21.70 -20.93 1.26
N GLY A 208 -21.61 -19.62 0.98
CA GLY A 208 -22.72 -18.66 1.07
C GLY A 208 -23.30 -18.26 -0.28
#